data_AF-A0A931JAY2-F1
#
_entry.id   AF-A0A931JAY2-F1
#
_cell.length_a   1.000
_cell.length_b   1.000
_cell.length_c   1.000
_cell.angle_alpha   90.00
_cell.angle_beta   90.00
_cell.angle_gamma   90.00
#
_symmetry.space_group_name_H-M   'P 1'
#
loop_
_entity.id
_entity.type
_entity.pdbx_description
1 polymer ?
#
loop_
_entity_poly.entity_id
_entity_poly.type
_entity_poly.pdbx_seq_one_letter_code
_entity_poly.pdbx_strand_id
1 'polypeptide(L)'
;MPRPLLWIVTLAFGAYSLWALAQVGYLGLWQGGFANPGSTQITFDLIVSCLLLLGFVAQDAKASGRRFWPWALATLALGSLGVLGYLLWPGARRAVTRPSSRADTLAA
;
A
#
# COMPACT_ATOMS: atom_id res chain seq x y z
N MET A 1 -9.44 6.79 2.28
CA MET A 1 -9.05 7.81 1.28
C MET A 1 -10.01 7.78 0.11
N PRO A 2 -10.42 8.92 -0.45
CA PRO A 2 -11.23 8.95 -1.66
C PRO A 2 -10.44 8.35 -2.82
N ARG A 3 -11.09 7.49 -3.62
CA ARG A 3 -10.49 6.84 -4.79
C ARG A 3 -9.74 7.78 -5.75
N PRO A 4 -10.24 8.99 -6.11
CA PRO A 4 -9.49 9.88 -7.00
C PRO A 4 -8.16 10.34 -6.38
N LEU A 5 -8.10 10.61 -5.08
CA LEU A 5 -6.87 11.02 -4.41
C LEU A 5 -5.82 9.90 -4.45
N LEU A 6 -6.23 8.65 -4.22
CA LEU A 6 -5.31 7.50 -4.34
C LEU A 6 -4.73 7.40 -5.75
N TRP A 7 -5.55 7.58 -6.79
CA TRP A 7 -5.07 7.58 -8.17
C TRP A 7 -4.07 8.71 -8.44
N ILE A 8 -4.38 9.94 -8.01
CA ILE A 8 -3.50 11.09 -8.20
C ILE A 8 -2.15 10.85 -7.53
N VAL A 9 -2.15 10.40 -6.27
CA VAL A 9 -0.92 10.12 -5.52
C VAL A 9 -0.11 9.01 -6.20
N THR A 10 -0.75 7.90 -6.58
CA THR A 10 -0.06 6.79 -7.25
C THR A 10 0.53 7.19 -8.59
N LEU A 11 -0.20 7.96 -9.41
CA LEU A 11 0.30 8.39 -10.72
C LEU A 11 1.42 9.42 -10.59
N ALA A 12 1.26 10.43 -9.73
CA ALA A 12 2.28 11.45 -9.52
C ALA A 12 3.56 10.84 -8.93
N PHE A 13 3.43 10.04 -7.88
CA PHE A 13 4.58 9.39 -7.25
C PHE A 13 5.21 8.35 -8.16
N GLY A 14 4.40 7.51 -8.83
CA GLY A 14 4.90 6.52 -9.79
C GLY A 14 5.65 7.15 -10.97
N ALA A 15 5.15 8.27 -11.52
CA ALA A 15 5.84 9.01 -12.56
C ALA A 15 7.18 9.57 -12.06
N TYR A 16 7.22 10.14 -10.85
CA TYR A 16 8.46 10.60 -10.23
C TYR A 16 9.44 9.45 -9.99
N SER A 17 8.98 8.31 -9.48
CA SER A 17 9.82 7.13 -9.27
C SER A 17 10.42 6.59 -10.56
N LEU A 18 9.64 6.55 -11.65
CA LEU A 18 10.13 6.15 -12.97
C LEU A 18 11.17 7.13 -13.51
N TRP A 19 10.92 8.44 -13.37
CA TRP A 19 11.88 9.45 -13.78
C TRP A 19 13.19 9.33 -12.98
N ALA A 20 13.12 9.21 -11.65
CA ALA A 20 14.30 9.03 -10.81
C ALA A 20 15.06 7.75 -11.18
N LEU A 21 14.35 6.65 -11.43
CA LEU A 21 14.94 5.39 -11.88
C LEU A 21 15.66 5.54 -13.23
N ALA A 22 15.13 6.34 -14.14
CA ALA A 22 15.78 6.63 -15.42
C ALA A 22 17.07 7.46 -15.27
N GLN A 23 17.17 8.30 -14.23
CA GLN A 23 18.35 9.14 -13.99
C GLN A 23 19.49 8.41 -13.29
N VAL A 24 19.18 7.67 -12.23
CA VAL A 24 20.21 7.08 -11.35
C VAL A 24 20.23 5.55 -11.37
N GLY A 25 19.26 4.91 -12.04
CA GLY A 25 19.09 3.47 -12.01
C GLY A 25 18.64 2.96 -10.63
N TYR A 26 18.33 1.66 -10.56
CA TYR A 26 17.85 1.06 -9.31
C TYR A 26 18.93 1.10 -8.21
N LEU A 27 20.17 0.77 -8.57
CA LEU A 27 21.28 0.78 -7.61
C LEU A 27 21.67 2.20 -7.17
N GLY A 28 21.56 3.20 -8.04
CA GLY A 28 21.85 4.59 -7.67
C GLY A 28 20.86 5.16 -6.66
N LEU A 29 19.60 4.70 -6.66
CA LEU A 29 18.64 5.06 -5.60
C LEU A 29 19.12 4.58 -4.23
N TRP A 30 19.62 3.34 -4.14
CA TRP A 30 20.16 2.80 -2.89
C TRP A 30 21.46 3.49 -2.47
N GLN A 31 22.36 3.80 -3.42
CA GLN A 31 23.56 4.56 -3.13
C GLN A 31 23.24 5.96 -2.58
N GLY A 32 22.26 6.65 -3.16
CA GLY A 32 21.76 7.94 -2.64
C GLY A 32 21.11 7.80 -1.26
N GLY A 33 20.37 6.72 -1.03
CA GLY A 33 19.81 6.37 0.28
C GLY A 33 20.88 6.17 1.35
N PHE A 34 22.03 5.60 1.01
CA PHE A 34 23.14 5.34 1.95
C PHE A 34 24.28 6.37 1.90
N ALA A 35 24.11 7.48 1.19
CA ALA A 35 25.17 8.47 1.00
C ALA A 35 25.60 9.19 2.28
N ASN A 36 24.69 9.35 3.25
CA ASN A 36 24.96 9.98 4.54
C ASN A 36 24.01 9.44 5.64
N PRO A 37 24.27 9.72 6.93
CA PRO A 37 23.43 9.25 8.02
C PRO A 37 21.96 9.70 7.93
N GLY A 38 21.70 10.92 7.44
CA GLY A 38 20.34 11.44 7.30
C GLY A 38 19.53 10.70 6.23
N SER A 39 20.12 10.51 5.04
CA SER A 39 19.48 9.71 3.98
C SER A 39 19.31 8.25 4.41
N THR A 40 20.27 7.71 5.15
CA THR A 40 20.24 6.33 5.66
C THR A 40 19.10 6.15 6.65
N GLN A 41 18.91 7.11 7.56
CA GLN A 41 17.79 7.12 8.50
C GLN A 41 16.45 7.11 7.78
N ILE A 42 16.27 7.96 6.75
CA ILE A 42 15.04 8.01 5.95
C ILE A 42 14.81 6.66 5.22
N THR A 43 15.88 6.06 4.70
CA THR A 43 15.82 4.76 4.03
C THR A 43 15.34 3.66 5.00
N PHE A 44 15.87 3.62 6.22
CA PHE A 44 15.41 2.68 7.24
C PHE A 44 13.98 2.95 7.71
N ASP A 45 13.61 4.21 7.87
CA ASP A 45 12.24 4.60 8.23
C ASP A 45 11.23 4.13 7.16
N LEU A 46 11.60 4.24 5.88
CA LEU A 46 10.82 3.72 4.77
C LEU A 46 10.70 2.19 4.81
N ILE A 47 11.79 1.48 5.11
CA ILE A 47 11.79 0.01 5.24
C ILE A 47 10.85 -0.41 6.38
N VAL A 48 10.98 0.20 7.56
CA VAL A 48 10.12 -0.09 8.73
C VAL A 48 8.66 0.20 8.41
N SER A 49 8.37 1.35 7.80
CA SER A 49 7.03 1.72 7.37
C SER A 49 6.43 0.70 6.38
N CYS A 50 7.22 0.23 5.41
CA CYS A 50 6.79 -0.81 4.47
C CYS A 50 6.48 -2.13 5.17
N LEU A 51 7.29 -2.56 6.14
CA LEU A 51 7.07 -3.78 6.90
C LEU A 51 5.78 -3.70 7.75
N LEU A 52 5.55 -2.57 8.41
CA LEU A 52 4.33 -2.33 9.18
C LEU A 52 3.09 -2.35 8.28
N LEU A 53 3.15 -1.65 7.13
CA LEU A 53 2.07 -1.64 6.15
C LEU A 53 1.79 -3.04 5.59
N LEU A 54 2.82 -3.84 5.31
CA LEU A 54 2.66 -5.24 4.90
C LEU A 54 1.96 -6.08 5.96
N GLY A 55 2.18 -5.81 7.26
CA GLY A 55 1.42 -6.42 8.35
C GLY A 55 -0.08 -6.18 8.22
N PHE A 56 -0.49 -4.94 7.89
CA PHE A 56 -1.90 -4.61 7.65
C PHE A 56 -2.44 -5.25 6.37
N VAL A 57 -1.68 -5.21 5.27
CA VAL A 57 -2.06 -5.84 4.00
C VAL A 57 -2.20 -7.36 4.18
N ALA A 58 -1.35 -8.01 4.99
CA ALA A 58 -1.44 -9.43 5.27
C ALA A 58 -2.74 -9.79 6.02
N GLN A 59 -3.11 -8.99 7.03
CA GLN A 59 -4.36 -9.19 7.77
C GLN A 59 -5.59 -8.96 6.88
N ASP A 60 -5.57 -7.89 6.08
CA ASP A 60 -6.67 -7.56 5.17
C ASP A 60 -6.81 -8.59 4.04
N ALA A 61 -5.69 -9.07 3.48
CA ALA A 61 -5.68 -10.10 2.45
C ALA A 61 -6.23 -11.43 2.98
N LYS A 62 -5.87 -11.81 4.21
CA LYS A 62 -6.45 -12.99 4.89
C LYS A 62 -7.96 -12.83 5.09
N ALA A 63 -8.41 -11.68 5.58
CA ALA A 63 -9.84 -11.43 5.80
C ALA A 63 -10.65 -11.37 4.50
N SER A 64 -10.02 -10.97 3.39
CA SER A 64 -10.66 -10.78 2.09
C SER A 64 -10.48 -11.95 1.11
N GLY A 65 -9.81 -13.04 1.53
CA GLY A 65 -9.49 -14.19 0.68
C GLY A 65 -8.52 -13.87 -0.48
N ARG A 66 -7.70 -12.81 -0.36
CA ARG A 66 -6.76 -12.37 -1.39
C ARG A 66 -5.38 -12.98 -1.21
N ARG A 67 -4.66 -13.13 -2.32
CA ARG A 67 -3.24 -13.53 -2.31
C ARG A 67 -2.38 -12.35 -1.83
N PHE A 68 -1.72 -12.51 -0.68
CA PHE A 68 -0.82 -11.51 -0.08
C PHE A 68 0.51 -11.35 -0.83
N TRP A 69 1.09 -12.47 -1.29
CA TRP A 69 2.48 -12.53 -1.75
C TRP A 69 2.84 -11.59 -2.92
N PRO A 70 1.99 -11.37 -3.95
CA PRO A 70 2.31 -10.43 -5.03
C PRO A 70 2.54 -9.00 -4.53
N TRP A 71 1.74 -8.59 -3.54
CA TRP A 71 1.80 -7.25 -2.94
C TRP A 71 2.98 -7.12 -1.99
N ALA A 72 3.33 -8.20 -1.28
CA ALA A 72 4.54 -8.27 -0.48
C ALA A 72 5.80 -8.08 -1.33
N LEU A 73 5.90 -8.82 -2.44
CA LEU A 73 7.04 -8.72 -3.35
C LEU A 73 7.13 -7.33 -4.00
N ALA A 74 5.99 -6.79 -4.46
CA ALA A 74 5.94 -5.44 -5.03
C ALA A 74 6.37 -4.38 -4.01
N THR A 75 5.95 -4.50 -2.75
CA THR A 75 6.29 -3.53 -1.70
C THR A 75 7.76 -3.60 -1.30
N LEU A 76 8.35 -4.79 -1.28
CA LEU A 76 9.79 -4.95 -1.00
C LEU A 76 10.67 -4.42 -2.14
N ALA A 77 10.24 -4.56 -3.39
CA ALA A 77 11.00 -4.10 -4.55
C ALA A 77 10.80 -2.61 -4.88
N LEU A 78 9.57 -2.11 -4.71
CA LEU A 78 9.17 -0.76 -5.14
C LEU A 78 8.80 0.17 -3.98
N GLY A 79 8.94 -0.28 -2.74
CA GLY A 79 8.51 0.45 -1.54
C GLY A 79 6.99 0.64 -1.48
N SER A 80 6.55 1.85 -1.12
CA SER A 80 5.13 2.17 -0.92
C SER A 80 4.25 2.01 -2.18
N LEU A 81 4.83 1.94 -3.38
CA LEU A 81 4.10 1.67 -4.63
C LEU A 81 3.36 0.32 -4.59
N GLY A 82 3.91 -0.70 -3.93
CA GLY A 82 3.24 -1.99 -3.76
C GLY A 82 1.97 -1.87 -2.92
N VAL A 83 2.01 -1.08 -1.83
CA VAL A 83 0.86 -0.84 -0.96
C VAL A 83 -0.19 0.02 -1.66
N LEU A 84 0.23 1.05 -2.41
CA LEU A 84 -0.67 1.89 -3.20
C LEU A 84 -1.41 1.07 -4.27
N GLY A 85 -0.70 0.16 -4.94
CA GLY A 85 -1.31 -0.79 -5.87
C GLY A 85 -2.34 -1.68 -5.20
N TYR A 86 -2.06 -2.18 -3.98
CA TYR A 86 -3.01 -3.00 -3.22
C TYR A 86 -4.31 -2.25 -2.91
N LEU A 87 -4.20 -0.98 -2.50
CA LEU A 87 -5.36 -0.13 -2.17
C LEU A 87 -6.20 0.23 -3.40
N LEU A 88 -5.57 0.37 -4.56
CA LEU A 88 -6.27 0.59 -5.83
C LEU A 88 -6.91 -0.69 -6.37
N TRP A 89 -6.38 -1.86 -6.01
CA TRP A 89 -6.90 -3.14 -6.47
C TRP A 89 -8.36 -3.33 -6.01
N PRO A 90 -9.31 -3.61 -6.92
CA PRO A 90 -10.74 -3.59 -6.62
C PRO A 90 -11.12 -4.49 -5.45
N GLY A 91 -11.21 -3.93 -4.23
CA GLY A 91 -11.68 -4.54 -2.98
C GLY A 91 -13.03 -5.22 -3.13
N ALA A 92 -13.15 -6.50 -2.81
CA ALA A 92 -14.46 -7.09 -2.52
C ALA A 92 -15.01 -6.29 -1.33
N ARG A 93 -16.05 -5.49 -1.56
CA ARG A 93 -16.65 -4.67 -0.51
C ARG A 93 -16.93 -5.61 0.66
N ARG A 94 -16.47 -5.28 1.87
CA ARG A 94 -17.10 -5.84 3.06
C ARG A 94 -18.57 -5.48 2.91
N ALA A 95 -19.42 -6.48 2.65
CA ALA A 95 -20.84 -6.33 2.85
C ALA A 95 -20.95 -5.93 4.32
N VAL A 96 -21.24 -4.66 4.57
CA VAL A 96 -21.70 -4.23 5.88
C VAL A 96 -22.95 -5.05 6.09
N THR A 97 -22.83 -6.13 6.85
CA THR A 97 -23.98 -6.87 7.35
C THR A 97 -24.73 -5.88 8.22
N ARG A 98 -25.70 -5.16 7.62
CA ARG A 98 -26.66 -4.41 8.39
C ARG A 98 -27.29 -5.43 9.35
N PRO A 99 -27.21 -5.23 10.68
CA PRO A 99 -27.95 -6.08 11.58
C PRO A 99 -29.42 -6.00 11.16
N SER A 100 -30.01 -7.14 10.84
CA SER A 100 -31.43 -7.22 10.54
C SER A 100 -32.18 -6.69 11.76
N SER A 101 -32.89 -5.57 11.58
CA SER A 101 -33.82 -5.05 12.56
C SER A 101 -34.89 -6.12 12.80
N ARG A 102 -34.70 -6.93 13.84
CA ARG A 102 -35.71 -7.83 14.42
C ARG A 102 -36.80 -7.05 15.19
N ALA A 103 -36.86 -5.73 15.04
CA ALA A 103 -37.82 -4.88 15.76
C ALA A 103 -39.18 -4.77 15.06
N ASP A 104 -39.28 -5.12 13.77
CA ASP A 104 -40.53 -4.95 13.01
C ASP A 104 -41.54 -6.10 13.25
N THR A 105 -41.15 -7.17 13.95
CA THR A 105 -42.00 -8.36 14.18
C THR A 105 -42.76 -8.33 15.52
N LEU A 106 -42.57 -7.30 16.36
CA LEU A 106 -43.24 -7.19 17.66
C LEU A 106 -44.35 -6.11 17.70
N ALA A 107 -44.72 -5.54 16.54
CA ALA A 107 -45.68 -4.42 16.47
C ALA A 107 -46.87 -4.65 15.52
N ALA A 108 -47.11 -5.87 15.03
CA ALA A 108 -48.28 -6.22 14.22
C ALA A 108 -48.93 -7.51 14.73
#